data_AF-A0A7C6U1V3-F1
#
_entry.id   AF-A0A7C6U1V3-F1
#
_cell.length_a   1.000
_cell.length_b   1.000
_cell.length_c   1.000
_cell.angle_alpha   90.00
_cell.angle_beta   90.00
_cell.angle_gamma   90.00
#
_symmetry.space_group_name_H-M   'P 1'
#
loop_
_entity.id
_entity.type
_entity.pdbx_description
1 polymer ?
#
loop_
_entity_poly.entity_id
_entity_poly.type
_entity_poly.pdbx_seq_one_letter_code
_entity_poly.pdbx_strand_id
1 'polypeptide(L)' 'MKLKNEVSIITGAASGIGKAMALLFAQEGSQVVVAD' A
#
# COMPACT_ATOMS: atom_id res chain seq x y z
N MET A 1 -5.40 -11.82 3.93
CA MET A 1 -4.46 -11.98 2.80
C MET A 1 -5.24 -12.03 1.48
N LYS A 2 -5.85 -10.90 1.10
CA LYS A 2 -6.57 -10.71 -0.17
C LYS A 2 -5.67 -10.24 -1.31
N LEU A 3 -4.52 -9.62 -1.01
CA LEU A 3 -3.63 -8.99 -1.99
C LEU A 3 -2.29 -9.71 -2.13
N LYS A 4 -2.22 -10.98 -1.71
CA LYS A 4 -0.98 -11.77 -1.77
C LYS A 4 -0.52 -11.92 -3.21
N ASN A 5 0.75 -11.61 -3.46
CA ASN A 5 1.42 -11.63 -4.77
C ASN A 5 0.96 -10.52 -5.75
N GLU A 6 0.21 -9.53 -5.28
CA GLU A 6 -0.17 -8.36 -6.08
C GLU A 6 0.83 -7.20 -5.87
N VAL A 7 1.01 -6.38 -6.91
CA VAL A 7 1.79 -5.14 -6.83
C VAL A 7 0.84 -3.94 -6.79
N SER A 8 0.95 -3.10 -5.76
CA SER A 8 0.10 -1.92 -5.57
C SER A 8 0.90 -0.63 -5.63
N ILE A 9 0.51 0.31 -6.48
CA ILE A 9 1.10 1.65 -6.53
C ILE A 9 0.16 2.61 -5.80
N ILE A 10 0.68 3.31 -4.79
CA ILE A 10 -0.10 4.25 -3.98
C ILE A 10 0.58 5.63 -4.02
N THR A 11 -0.17 6.64 -4.46
CA THR A 11 0.25 8.04 -4.48
C THR A 11 -0.22 8.78 -3.22
N GLY A 12 0.48 9.83 -2.78
CA GLY A 12 0.04 10.65 -1.63
C GLY A 12 0.10 9.91 -0.28
N ALA A 13 1.05 8.99 -0.12
CA ALA A 13 1.19 8.12 1.06
C ALA A 13 2.30 8.51 2.04
N ALA A 14 2.83 9.73 1.97
CA ALA A 14 3.72 10.30 2.98
C ALA A 14 3.00 10.51 4.32
N SER A 15 1.68 10.76 4.31
CA SER A 15 0.89 10.95 5.53
C SER A 15 -0.59 10.58 5.36
N GLY A 16 -1.36 10.68 6.45
CA GLY A 16 -2.81 10.53 6.44
C GLY A 16 -3.30 9.19 5.88
N ILE A 17 -4.34 9.27 5.05
CA ILE A 17 -5.03 8.11 4.50
C ILE A 17 -4.15 7.30 3.54
N GLY A 18 -3.31 7.95 2.72
CA GLY A 18 -2.42 7.24 1.80
C GLY A 18 -1.43 6.34 2.55
N LYS A 19 -0.84 6.86 3.64
CA LYS A 19 0.04 6.07 4.51
C LYS A 19 -0.69 4.88 5.13
N ALA A 20 -1.91 5.10 5.64
CA ALA A 20 -2.72 4.04 6.24
C ALA A 20 -3.05 2.93 5.22
N MET A 21 -3.39 3.31 3.98
CA MET A 21 -3.68 2.39 2.89
C MET A 21 -2.46 1.58 2.48
N ALA A 22 -1.29 2.21 2.36
CA ALA A 22 -0.03 1.52 2.04
C ALA A 22 0.32 0.44 3.06
N LEU A 23 0.15 0.73 4.35
CA LEU A 23 0.38 -0.24 5.41
C LEU A 23 -0.63 -1.38 5.39
N LEU A 24 -1.92 -1.08 5.19
CA LEU A 24 -2.96 -2.09 5.08
C LEU A 24 -2.71 -3.02 3.88
N PHE A 25 -2.30 -2.48 2.74
CA PHE A 25 -2.06 -3.26 1.53
C PHE A 25 -0.83 -4.17 1.68
N ALA A 26 0.22 -3.69 2.33
CA ALA A 26 1.37 -4.51 2.69
C ALA A 26 0.97 -5.65 3.65
N GLN A 27 0.13 -5.38 4.66
CA GLN A 27 -0.39 -6.40 5.58
C GLN A 27 -1.25 -7.45 4.87
N GLU A 28 -2.01 -7.06 3.84
CA GLU A 28 -2.80 -7.98 3.02
C GLU A 28 -1.95 -8.80 2.03
N GLY A 29 -0.64 -8.57 1.98
CA GLY A 29 0.34 -9.35 1.24
C GLY A 29 0.80 -8.74 -0.08
N SER A 30 0.47 -7.49 -0.35
CA SER A 30 0.89 -6.79 -1.57
C SER A 30 2.34 -6.31 -1.47
N GLN A 31 3.05 -6.32 -2.59
CA GLN A 31 4.24 -5.51 -2.76
C GLN A 31 3.82 -4.08 -3.09
N VAL A 32 4.06 -3.16 -2.16
CA VAL A 32 3.61 -1.77 -2.27
C VAL A 32 4.74 -0.87 -2.77
N VAL A 33 4.47 -0.13 -3.84
CA VAL A 33 5.31 0.97 -4.33
C VAL A 33 4.62 2.27 -3.98
N VAL A 34 5.37 3.19 -3.38
CA VAL A 34 4.85 4.47 -2.92
C VAL A 34 5.44 5.61 -3.75
N ALA A 35 4.61 6.56 -4.15
CA ALA A 35 5.01 7.86 -4.68
C ALA A 35 4.28 8.95 -3.89
N ASP A 36 4.91 10.08 -3.64
CA ASP A 36 4.27 11.24 -3.00
C ASP A 36 4.71 12.51 -3.71
#